data_AF-A0AAU2BCM3-F1
#
_entry.id   AF-A0AAU2BCM3-F1
#
_cell.length_a   1.000
_cell.length_b   1.000
_cell.length_c   1.000
_cell.angle_alpha   90.00
_cell.angle_beta   90.00
_cell.angle_gamma   90.00
#
_symmetry.space_group_name_H-M   'P 1'
#
loop_
_entity.id
_entity.type
_entity.pdbx_description
1 polymer ?
#
loop_
_entity_poly.entity_id
_entity_poly.type
_entity_poly.pdbx_seq_one_letter_code
_entity_poly.pdbx_strand_id
1 'polypeptide(L)'
;MPHIDAQELAGRYAAVWNERDPELRRKAVHALWSPDGVHALLPPQELRENAVRLGFPTAALEARGHDELEARVARAHEEFVASGEYTFRATAAHAQQVNDVVTFRWESVLTRSGEVTGGGLEFVVVAEDGRIARDYQFVGV
;
A
#
# COMPACT_ATOMS: atom_id res chain seq x y z
N MET A 1 13.90 14.06 -14.46
CA MET A 1 13.60 13.17 -13.34
C MET A 1 12.37 13.72 -12.64
N PRO A 2 11.37 12.89 -12.31
CA PRO A 2 10.19 13.37 -11.61
C PRO A 2 10.61 13.99 -10.26
N HIS A 3 10.16 15.21 -10.00
CA HIS A 3 10.35 15.84 -8.69
C HIS A 3 9.31 15.25 -7.74
N ILE A 4 9.67 14.18 -7.06
CA ILE A 4 8.80 13.48 -6.10
C ILE A 4 9.11 14.04 -4.71
N ASP A 5 8.08 14.40 -3.96
CA ASP A 5 8.20 14.57 -2.52
C ASP A 5 7.82 13.23 -1.86
N ALA A 6 8.82 12.54 -1.31
CA ALA A 6 8.63 11.24 -0.68
C ALA A 6 7.63 11.28 0.50
N GLN A 7 7.61 12.37 1.25
CA GLN A 7 6.72 12.52 2.40
C GLN A 7 5.29 12.79 1.94
N GLU A 8 5.12 13.62 0.92
CA GLU A 8 3.83 13.85 0.28
C GLU A 8 3.27 12.55 -0.32
N LEU A 9 4.11 11.78 -1.03
CA LEU A 9 3.71 10.50 -1.60
C LEU A 9 3.26 9.51 -0.53
N ALA A 10 4.01 9.38 0.56
CA ALA A 10 3.65 8.53 1.70
C ALA A 10 2.31 8.96 2.34
N GLY A 11 2.08 10.27 2.48
CA GLY A 11 0.81 10.81 2.97
C GLY A 11 -0.37 10.50 2.06
N ARG A 12 -0.22 10.72 0.75
CA ARG A 12 -1.23 10.38 -0.27
C ARG A 12 -1.52 8.88 -0.30
N TYR A 13 -0.47 8.06 -0.15
CA TYR A 13 -0.60 6.61 -0.07
C TYR A 13 -1.48 6.19 1.10
N ALA A 14 -1.16 6.62 2.32
CA ALA A 14 -1.98 6.32 3.50
C ALA A 14 -3.42 6.84 3.36
N ALA A 15 -3.62 8.00 2.75
CA ALA A 15 -4.96 8.56 2.56
C ALA A 15 -5.87 7.65 1.72
N VAL A 16 -5.35 7.03 0.65
CA VAL A 16 -6.13 6.13 -0.20
C VAL A 16 -6.75 4.98 0.59
N TRP A 17 -5.98 4.38 1.50
CA TRP A 17 -6.43 3.24 2.31
C TRP A 17 -7.47 3.63 3.38
N ASN A 18 -7.54 4.90 3.75
CA ASN A 18 -8.46 5.41 4.78
C ASN A 18 -9.66 6.19 4.21
N GLU A 19 -9.72 6.41 2.89
CA GLU A 19 -10.81 7.15 2.25
C GLU A 19 -12.13 6.37 2.34
N ARG A 20 -13.13 7.02 2.95
CA ARG A 20 -14.44 6.43 3.26
C ARG A 20 -15.42 6.56 2.11
N ASP A 21 -15.31 7.61 1.30
CA ASP A 21 -16.15 7.79 0.12
C ASP A 21 -15.62 6.91 -1.03
N PRO A 22 -16.43 5.94 -1.54
CA PRO A 22 -15.98 5.02 -2.58
C PRO A 22 -15.55 5.73 -3.88
N GLU A 23 -16.21 6.82 -4.26
CA GLU A 23 -15.89 7.57 -5.49
C GLU A 23 -14.62 8.40 -5.32
N LEU A 24 -14.41 9.02 -4.16
CA LEU A 24 -13.16 9.69 -3.85
C LEU A 24 -12.01 8.69 -3.78
N ARG A 25 -12.22 7.52 -3.18
CA ARG A 25 -11.22 6.46 -3.10
C ARG A 25 -10.81 5.97 -4.47
N ARG A 26 -11.78 5.73 -5.36
CA ARG A 26 -11.53 5.38 -6.76
C ARG A 26 -10.67 6.43 -7.47
N LYS A 27 -11.04 7.71 -7.36
CA LYS A 27 -10.25 8.82 -7.93
C LYS A 27 -8.84 8.89 -7.33
N ALA A 28 -8.70 8.61 -6.03
CA ALA A 28 -7.43 8.62 -5.35
C ALA A 28 -6.52 7.46 -5.82
N VAL A 29 -7.08 6.26 -6.05
CA VAL A 29 -6.36 5.14 -6.70
C VAL A 29 -5.87 5.55 -8.08
N HIS A 30 -6.76 6.12 -8.90
CA HIS A 30 -6.41 6.59 -10.24
C HIS A 30 -5.34 7.67 -10.21
N ALA A 31 -5.36 8.55 -9.20
CA ALA A 31 -4.38 9.62 -9.00
C ALA A 31 -3.02 9.12 -8.50
N LEU A 32 -3.00 8.00 -7.77
CA LEU A 32 -1.81 7.48 -7.10
C LEU A 32 -1.03 6.48 -7.97
N TRP A 33 -1.71 5.53 -8.64
CA TRP A 33 -1.08 4.53 -9.49
C TRP A 33 -1.22 4.84 -10.98
N SER A 34 -0.24 4.42 -11.77
CA SER A 34 -0.30 4.40 -13.23
C SER A 34 -1.42 3.45 -13.71
N PRO A 35 -1.97 3.61 -14.93
CA PRO A 35 -3.03 2.74 -15.45
C PRO A 35 -2.69 1.24 -15.46
N ASP A 36 -1.41 0.90 -15.60
CA ASP A 36 -0.85 -0.46 -15.55
C ASP A 36 -0.02 -0.71 -14.26
N GLY A 37 -0.24 0.10 -13.23
CA GLY A 37 0.42 0.03 -11.94
C GLY A 37 0.22 -1.34 -11.28
N VAL A 38 1.18 -1.76 -10.48
CA VAL A 38 1.13 -3.04 -9.75
C VAL A 38 1.32 -2.78 -8.27
N HIS A 39 0.44 -3.37 -7.45
CA HIS A 39 0.65 -3.55 -6.02
C HIS A 39 0.90 -5.03 -5.77
N ALA A 40 2.10 -5.35 -5.27
CA ALA A 40 2.52 -6.69 -4.91
C ALA A 40 2.78 -6.73 -3.42
N LEU A 41 2.16 -7.66 -2.70
CA LEU A 41 2.46 -7.87 -1.29
C LEU A 41 3.16 -9.21 -1.08
N LEU A 42 4.19 -9.18 -0.24
CA LEU A 42 4.78 -10.39 0.32
C LEU A 42 3.94 -10.79 1.53
N PRO A 43 3.20 -11.91 1.49
CA PRO A 43 2.34 -12.28 2.60
C PRO A 43 3.16 -12.78 3.80
N PRO A 44 2.54 -12.88 4.98
CA PRO A 44 3.17 -13.44 6.18
C PRO A 44 3.82 -14.79 5.92
N GLN A 45 4.90 -15.07 6.67
CA GLN A 45 5.74 -16.26 6.48
C GLN A 45 4.95 -17.57 6.41
N GLU A 46 3.97 -17.76 7.30
CA GLU A 46 3.14 -18.96 7.34
C GLU A 46 2.42 -19.22 6.00
N LEU A 47 1.84 -18.19 5.38
CA LEU A 47 1.15 -18.32 4.10
C LEU A 47 2.14 -18.68 2.98
N ARG A 48 3.37 -18.13 3.04
CA ARG A 48 4.44 -18.43 2.08
C ARG A 48 4.90 -19.87 2.19
N GLU A 49 5.13 -20.36 3.41
CA GLU A 49 5.53 -21.74 3.67
C GLU A 49 4.46 -22.73 3.20
N ASN A 50 3.19 -22.41 3.43
CA ASN A 50 2.07 -23.24 2.96
C ASN A 50 1.99 -23.28 1.43
N ALA A 51 2.17 -22.16 0.74
CA ALA A 51 2.17 -22.14 -0.73
C ALA A 51 3.32 -22.97 -1.32
N VAL A 52 4.54 -22.86 -0.77
CA VAL A 52 5.69 -23.66 -1.21
C VAL A 52 5.45 -25.15 -0.99
N ARG A 53 4.89 -25.53 0.16
CA ARG A 53 4.51 -26.93 0.44
C ARG A 53 3.53 -27.50 -0.57
N LEU A 54 2.68 -26.65 -1.16
CA LEU A 54 1.71 -27.02 -2.19
C LEU A 54 2.30 -27.00 -3.61
N GLY A 55 3.59 -26.73 -3.77
CA GLY A 55 4.29 -26.73 -5.06
C GLY A 55 4.23 -25.41 -5.82
N PHE A 56 3.78 -24.32 -5.20
CA PHE A 56 3.84 -22.99 -5.81
C PHE A 56 5.24 -22.38 -5.65
N PRO A 57 5.87 -21.89 -6.74
CA PRO A 57 7.23 -21.36 -6.70
C PRO A 57 7.32 -19.98 -6.03
N THR A 58 6.21 -19.23 -5.98
CA THR A 58 6.13 -17.90 -5.36
C THR A 58 4.77 -17.72 -4.67
N ALA A 59 4.77 -17.01 -3.55
CA ALA A 59 3.57 -16.72 -2.77
C ALA A 59 3.17 -15.23 -2.81
N ALA A 60 3.79 -14.41 -3.66
CA ALA A 60 3.43 -13.00 -3.78
C ALA A 60 1.98 -12.86 -4.30
N LEU A 61 1.21 -11.98 -3.67
CA LEU A 61 -0.13 -11.62 -4.14
C LEU A 61 -0.04 -10.30 -4.87
N GLU A 62 -0.58 -10.23 -6.08
CA GLU A 62 -0.52 -9.04 -6.93
C GLU A 62 -1.92 -8.55 -7.32
N ALA A 63 -2.05 -7.22 -7.42
CA ALA A 63 -3.13 -6.54 -8.09
C ALA A 63 -2.54 -5.63 -9.17
N ARG A 64 -3.09 -5.68 -10.40
CA ARG A 64 -2.58 -4.99 -11.58
C ARG A 64 -3.64 -4.15 -12.25
N GLY A 65 -3.27 -2.90 -12.55
CA GLY A 65 -4.14 -1.92 -13.17
C GLY A 65 -5.23 -1.42 -12.24
N HIS A 66 -5.92 -0.35 -12.65
CA HIS A 66 -6.86 0.35 -11.78
C HIS A 66 -7.98 -0.54 -11.24
N ASP A 67 -8.56 -1.42 -12.07
CA ASP A 67 -9.68 -2.27 -11.64
C ASP A 67 -9.31 -3.20 -10.46
N GLU A 68 -8.16 -3.88 -10.54
CA GLU A 68 -7.72 -4.78 -9.47
C GLU A 68 -7.22 -4.00 -8.23
N LEU A 69 -6.56 -2.86 -8.45
CA LEU A 69 -6.11 -1.97 -7.38
C LEU A 69 -7.30 -1.38 -6.60
N GLU A 70 -8.33 -0.92 -7.30
CA GLU A 70 -9.58 -0.45 -6.70
C GLU A 70 -10.22 -1.53 -5.84
N ALA A 71 -10.36 -2.75 -6.37
CA ALA A 71 -10.93 -3.88 -5.63
C ALA A 71 -10.10 -4.24 -4.39
N ARG A 72 -8.77 -4.19 -4.51
CA ARG A 72 -7.84 -4.48 -3.41
C ARG A 72 -7.90 -3.43 -2.30
N VAL A 73 -7.96 -2.15 -2.66
CA VAL A 73 -8.08 -1.04 -1.70
C VAL A 73 -9.46 -1.06 -1.04
N ALA A 74 -10.53 -1.27 -1.82
CA ALA A 74 -11.89 -1.34 -1.30
C ALA A 74 -12.06 -2.46 -0.26
N ARG A 75 -11.60 -3.67 -0.57
CA ARG A 75 -11.70 -4.82 0.36
C ARG A 75 -10.93 -4.59 1.65
N ALA A 76 -9.72 -4.02 1.58
CA ALA A 76 -8.97 -3.72 2.80
C ALA A 76 -9.62 -2.60 3.63
N HIS A 77 -10.19 -1.59 2.98
CA HIS A 77 -10.93 -0.56 3.70
C HIS A 77 -12.17 -1.15 4.39
N GLU A 78 -12.94 -2.00 3.70
CA GLU A 78 -14.12 -2.68 4.27
C GLU A 78 -13.76 -3.54 5.49
N GLU A 79 -12.69 -4.34 5.38
CA GLU A 79 -12.25 -5.25 6.43
C GLU A 79 -11.71 -4.50 7.66
N PHE A 80 -10.86 -3.49 7.45
CA PHE A 80 -10.06 -2.92 8.53
C PHE A 80 -10.50 -1.50 8.97
N VAL A 81 -11.04 -0.68 8.06
CA VAL A 81 -11.26 0.76 8.32
C VAL A 81 -12.74 1.12 8.44
N ALA A 82 -13.64 0.42 7.76
CA ALA A 82 -15.06 0.79 7.69
C ALA A 82 -15.77 0.74 9.05
N SER A 83 -15.38 -0.18 9.94
CA SER A 83 -15.87 -0.24 11.32
C SER A 83 -15.43 0.97 12.16
N GLY A 84 -14.39 1.69 11.71
CA GLY A 84 -13.71 2.73 12.47
C GLY A 84 -12.81 2.21 13.58
N GLU A 85 -12.56 0.89 13.65
CA GLU A 85 -11.70 0.28 14.67
C GLU A 85 -10.21 0.52 14.39
N TYR A 86 -9.80 0.44 13.11
CA TYR A 86 -8.42 0.65 12.69
C TYR A 86 -8.29 1.83 11.71
N THR A 87 -7.07 2.38 11.67
CA THR A 87 -6.62 3.33 10.64
C THR A 87 -5.19 2.97 10.23
N PHE A 88 -4.85 3.25 8.97
CA PHE A 88 -3.49 3.07 8.47
C PHE A 88 -2.74 4.39 8.48
N ARG A 89 -1.51 4.39 9.02
CA ARG A 89 -0.63 5.55 9.03
C ARG A 89 0.63 5.25 8.26
N ALA A 90 1.03 6.14 7.34
CA ALA A 90 2.38 6.15 6.81
C ALA A 90 3.27 7.04 7.70
N THR A 91 4.44 6.56 8.10
CA THR A 91 5.41 7.37 8.82
C THR A 91 6.17 8.25 7.84
N ALA A 92 5.56 9.39 7.45
CA ALA A 92 6.12 10.30 6.45
C ALA A 92 7.54 10.80 6.80
N ALA A 93 7.85 10.98 8.09
CA ALA A 93 9.19 11.35 8.55
C ALA A 93 10.28 10.31 8.21
N HIS A 94 9.89 9.06 7.93
CA HIS A 94 10.80 7.98 7.51
C HIS A 94 10.72 7.71 6.01
N ALA A 95 9.99 8.53 5.24
CA ALA A 95 9.96 8.42 3.81
C ALA A 95 11.31 8.85 3.23
N GLN A 96 11.92 7.99 2.44
CA GLN A 96 13.22 8.18 1.81
C GLN A 96 13.09 7.97 0.31
N GLN A 97 13.93 8.65 -0.46
CA GLN A 97 13.94 8.56 -1.91
C GLN A 97 15.36 8.41 -2.45
N VAL A 98 15.49 7.58 -3.48
CA VAL A 98 16.65 7.55 -4.37
C VAL A 98 16.14 7.44 -5.80
N ASN A 99 16.48 8.41 -6.66
CA ASN A 99 15.95 8.50 -8.02
C ASN A 99 14.41 8.46 -8.05
N ASP A 100 13.85 7.47 -8.74
CA ASP A 100 12.43 7.17 -8.92
C ASP A 100 11.87 6.20 -7.86
N VAL A 101 12.70 5.76 -6.91
CA VAL A 101 12.31 4.86 -5.84
C VAL A 101 12.03 5.63 -4.57
N VAL A 102 10.89 5.36 -3.94
CA VAL A 102 10.51 5.86 -2.62
C VAL A 102 10.26 4.69 -1.68
N THR A 103 10.67 4.82 -0.42
CA THR A 103 10.37 3.84 0.63
C THR A 103 9.84 4.54 1.87
N PHE A 104 8.88 3.95 2.57
CA PHE A 104 8.38 4.45 3.85
C PHE A 104 7.83 3.32 4.72
N ARG A 105 7.71 3.55 6.03
CA ARG A 105 7.03 2.60 6.94
C ARG A 105 5.55 2.90 7.01
N TRP A 106 4.73 1.88 7.16
CA TRP A 106 3.31 2.00 7.44
C TRP A 106 2.95 1.21 8.70
N GLU A 107 1.87 1.63 9.35
CA GLU A 107 1.37 1.06 10.59
C GLU A 107 -0.16 0.91 10.50
N SER A 108 -0.68 -0.18 11.05
CA SER A 108 -2.09 -0.31 11.42
C SER A 108 -2.24 0.12 12.88
N VAL A 109 -3.20 0.98 13.16
CA VAL A 109 -3.37 1.63 14.46
C VAL A 109 -4.81 1.50 14.93
N LEU A 110 -5.01 1.08 16.19
CA LEU A 110 -6.32 1.13 16.84
C LEU A 110 -6.74 2.60 17.06
N THR A 111 -7.89 2.99 16.52
CA THR A 111 -8.35 4.40 16.58
C THR A 111 -8.62 4.87 18.01
N ARG A 112 -9.09 3.97 18.88
CA ARG A 112 -9.48 4.30 20.26
C ARG A 112 -8.30 4.53 21.20
N SER A 113 -7.20 3.82 21.01
CA SER A 113 -6.04 3.83 21.92
C SER A 113 -4.78 4.44 21.30
N GLY A 114 -4.69 4.49 19.96
CA GLY A 114 -3.46 4.84 19.25
C GLY A 114 -2.41 3.71 19.26
N GLU A 115 -2.77 2.52 19.72
CA GLU A 115 -1.88 1.36 19.75
C GLU A 115 -1.59 0.84 18.34
N VAL A 116 -0.31 0.58 18.05
CA VAL A 116 0.13 -0.03 16.79
C VAL A 116 -0.09 -1.53 16.85
N THR A 117 -0.94 -2.06 15.98
CA THR A 117 -1.28 -3.50 15.93
C THR A 117 -0.57 -4.26 14.83
N GLY A 118 0.06 -3.55 13.90
CA GLY A 118 0.84 -4.12 12.82
C GLY A 118 1.49 -3.04 11.97
N GLY A 119 2.24 -3.45 10.96
CA GLY A 119 2.92 -2.51 10.07
C GLY A 119 3.88 -3.21 9.12
N GLY A 120 4.63 -2.40 8.39
CA GLY A 120 5.59 -2.90 7.44
C GLY A 120 6.35 -1.81 6.71
N LEU A 121 7.06 -2.23 5.66
CA LEU A 121 7.79 -1.39 4.74
C LEU A 121 7.04 -1.35 3.40
N GLU A 122 6.97 -0.15 2.83
CA GLU A 122 6.54 0.07 1.46
C GLU A 122 7.74 0.44 0.60
N PHE A 123 7.84 -0.15 -0.59
CA PHE A 123 8.86 0.16 -1.59
C PHE A 123 8.15 0.44 -2.92
N VAL A 124 8.21 1.67 -3.39
CA VAL A 124 7.50 2.10 -4.59
C VAL A 124 8.45 2.62 -5.66
N VAL A 125 8.17 2.25 -6.91
CA VAL A 125 8.83 2.77 -8.11
C VAL A 125 7.84 3.70 -8.80
N VAL A 126 8.27 4.94 -9.02
CA VAL A 126 7.43 6.03 -9.53
C VAL A 126 7.77 6.29 -11.00
N ALA A 127 6.76 6.31 -11.86
CA ALA A 127 6.91 6.65 -13.27
C ALA A 127 7.26 8.13 -13.48
N GLU A 128 7.64 8.49 -14.71
CA GLU A 128 7.98 9.88 -15.06
C GLU A 128 6.83 10.88 -14.84
N ASP A 129 5.58 10.42 -14.87
CA ASP A 129 4.39 11.22 -14.61
C ASP A 129 4.08 11.42 -13.12
N GLY A 130 4.93 10.90 -12.23
CA GLY A 130 4.80 11.02 -10.78
C GLY A 130 3.82 10.01 -10.15
N ARG A 131 3.28 9.06 -10.92
CA ARG A 131 2.42 7.99 -10.41
C ARG A 131 3.21 6.73 -10.09
N ILE A 132 2.66 5.90 -9.22
CA ILE A 132 3.27 4.62 -8.84
C ILE A 132 3.12 3.62 -10.00
N ALA A 133 4.24 3.17 -10.53
CA ALA A 133 4.30 2.08 -11.51
C ALA A 133 4.36 0.71 -10.81
N ARG A 134 5.12 0.60 -9.72
CA ARG A 134 5.25 -0.63 -8.91
C ARG A 134 5.25 -0.28 -7.44
N ASP A 135 4.60 -1.10 -6.64
CA ASP A 135 4.40 -0.93 -5.20
C ASP A 135 4.55 -2.30 -4.55
N TYR A 136 5.53 -2.42 -3.67
CA TYR A 136 6.00 -3.66 -3.08
C TYR A 136 5.92 -3.59 -1.56
N GLN A 137 4.90 -4.24 -1.02
CA GLN A 137 4.59 -4.22 0.38
C GLN A 137 5.22 -5.40 1.12
N PHE A 138 5.97 -5.09 2.18
CA PHE A 138 6.57 -6.07 3.09
C PHE A 138 5.91 -5.96 4.47
N VAL A 139 5.07 -6.94 4.81
CA VAL A 139 4.36 -6.99 6.10
C VAL A 139 5.28 -7.52 7.20
N GLY A 140 5.33 -6.83 8.35
CA GLY A 140 6.03 -7.28 9.56
C GLY A 140 7.54 -6.99 9.62
N VAL A 141 8.04 -6.08 8.78
CA VAL A 141 9.45 -5.62 8.74
C VAL A 141 9.62 -4.28 9.46
#